data_AF-A0A1A9HJZ4-F1
#
_entry.id   AF-A0A1A9HJZ4-F1
#
_cell.length_a   1.000
_cell.length_b   1.000
_cell.length_c   1.000
_cell.angle_alpha   90.00
_cell.angle_beta   90.00
_cell.angle_gamma   90.00
#
_symmetry.space_group_name_H-M   'P 1'
#
loop_
_entity.id
_entity.type
_entity.pdbx_description
1 polymer ?
#
loop_
_entity_poly.entity_id
_entity_poly.type
_entity_poly.pdbx_seq_one_letter_code
_entity_poly.pdbx_strand_id
1 'polypeptide(L)'
;MNDLRSLKLLLWAKRRRLEPLELQVKGESAQRDAAVAAHQAAQLRHERCVADEEACTAQIEALATSASFVPQDAVTLGYVRDGLRDLVRQAEEGVRTAATQVAQAEARVQAAKQALQRAEQQIEQLEERRRKRLVEIDQEAEDTQDEESEEAAVARRVAQRRATEAAVRAAKAERAEAGA
;
A
#
# COMPACT_ATOMS: atom_id res chain seq x y z
N MET A 1 6.85 -30.23 7.36
CA MET A 1 8.07 -29.51 6.89
C MET A 1 7.91 -28.64 5.62
N ASN A 2 6.98 -28.89 4.68
CA ASN A 2 6.85 -28.06 3.46
C ASN A 2 6.20 -26.67 3.67
N ASP A 3 5.51 -26.43 4.78
CA ASP A 3 4.72 -25.20 5.00
C ASP A 3 5.58 -23.96 5.29
N LEU A 4 6.55 -24.02 6.21
CA LEU A 4 7.39 -22.87 6.58
C LEU A 4 8.27 -22.34 5.44
N ARG A 5 8.81 -23.23 4.60
CA ARG A 5 9.61 -22.83 3.43
C ARG A 5 8.74 -22.12 2.39
N SER A 6 7.51 -22.62 2.18
CA SER A 6 6.54 -22.00 1.29
C SER A 6 6.10 -20.61 1.80
N LEU A 7 5.85 -20.46 3.11
CA LEU A 7 5.52 -19.19 3.74
C LEU A 7 6.66 -18.18 3.64
N LYS A 8 7.91 -18.62 3.83
CA LYS A 8 9.10 -17.76 3.65
C LYS A 8 9.22 -17.25 2.22
N LEU A 9 9.02 -18.12 1.23
CA LEU A 9 9.06 -17.74 -0.19
C LEU A 9 7.93 -16.77 -0.54
N LEU A 10 6.71 -17.02 -0.05
CA LEU A 10 5.57 -16.15 -0.26
C LEU A 10 5.79 -14.76 0.36
N LEU A 11 6.30 -14.70 1.60
CA LEU A 11 6.67 -13.45 2.25
C LEU A 11 7.72 -12.67 1.46
N TRP A 12 8.76 -13.36 0.97
CA TRP A 12 9.77 -12.75 0.11
C TRP A 12 9.16 -12.15 -1.16
N ALA A 13 8.31 -12.92 -1.86
CA ALA A 13 7.66 -12.47 -3.09
C ALA A 13 6.72 -11.28 -2.84
N LYS A 14 5.97 -11.29 -1.73
CA LYS A 14 5.05 -10.22 -1.34
C LYS A 14 5.80 -8.94 -0.96
N ARG A 15 6.87 -9.04 -0.15
CA ARG A 15 7.72 -7.89 0.21
C ARG A 15 8.35 -7.26 -1.03
N ARG A 16 8.82 -8.07 -1.99
CA ARG A 16 9.35 -7.56 -3.26
C ARG A 16 8.31 -6.79 -4.09
N ARG A 17 7.02 -7.07 -3.90
CA ARG A 17 5.94 -6.35 -4.59
C ARG A 17 5.61 -4.98 -3.96
N LEU A 18 6.10 -4.69 -2.75
CA LEU A 18 5.89 -3.38 -2.12
C LEU A 18 6.59 -2.26 -2.89
N GLU A 19 7.84 -2.46 -3.32
CA GLU A 19 8.61 -1.44 -4.05
C GLU A 19 7.88 -0.94 -5.32
N PRO A 20 7.36 -1.79 -6.22
CA PRO A 20 6.52 -1.33 -7.32
C PRO A 20 5.27 -0.55 -6.90
N LEU A 21 4.63 -0.90 -5.78
CA LEU A 21 3.44 -0.20 -5.27
C LEU A 21 3.80 1.18 -4.69
N GLU A 22 4.93 1.28 -3.99
CA GLU A 22 5.47 2.56 -3.52
C GLU A 22 5.84 3.49 -4.69
N LEU A 23 6.48 2.93 -5.73
CA LEU A 23 6.77 3.65 -6.96
C LEU A 23 5.49 4.10 -7.67
N GLN A 24 4.45 3.27 -7.67
CA GLN A 24 3.14 3.65 -8.20
C GLN A 24 2.55 4.82 -7.41
N VAL A 25 2.57 4.79 -6.08
CA VAL A 25 2.10 5.91 -5.24
C VAL A 25 2.86 7.20 -5.54
N LYS A 26 4.19 7.13 -5.71
CA LYS A 26 5.03 8.27 -6.10
C LYS A 26 4.66 8.80 -7.48
N GLY A 27 4.47 7.91 -8.47
CA GLY A 27 4.07 8.25 -9.83
C GLY A 27 2.71 8.93 -9.90
N GLU A 28 1.70 8.37 -9.23
CA GLU A 28 0.36 8.97 -9.17
C GLU A 28 0.37 10.31 -8.43
N SER A 29 1.20 10.45 -7.39
CA SER A 29 1.33 11.72 -6.66
C SER A 29 1.93 12.81 -7.54
N ALA A 30 2.95 12.48 -8.34
CA ALA A 30 3.53 13.41 -9.31
C ALA A 30 2.51 13.81 -10.40
N GLN A 31 1.67 12.87 -10.86
CA GLN A 31 0.59 13.19 -11.81
C GLN A 31 -0.46 14.11 -11.20
N ARG A 32 -0.84 13.91 -9.93
CA ARG A 32 -1.71 14.82 -9.19
C ARG A 32 -1.10 16.22 -9.13
N ASP A 33 0.17 16.34 -8.77
CA ASP A 33 0.83 17.64 -8.65
C ASP A 33 0.90 18.37 -9.99
N ALA A 34 1.15 17.64 -11.09
CA ALA A 34 1.08 18.18 -12.44
C ALA A 34 -0.35 18.65 -12.80
N ALA A 35 -1.38 17.89 -12.43
CA ALA A 35 -2.78 18.27 -12.66
C ALA A 35 -3.18 19.52 -11.85
N VAL A 36 -2.71 19.63 -10.60
CA VAL A 36 -2.92 20.82 -9.76
C VAL A 36 -2.26 22.04 -10.37
N ALA A 37 -1.01 21.92 -10.84
CA ALA A 37 -0.32 23.00 -11.53
C ALA A 37 -1.04 23.41 -12.83
N ALA A 38 -1.56 22.45 -13.59
CA ALA A 38 -2.34 22.72 -14.79
C ALA A 38 -3.66 23.43 -14.48
N HIS A 39 -4.35 23.05 -13.40
CA HIS A 39 -5.55 23.73 -12.92
C HIS A 39 -5.27 25.17 -12.50
N GLN A 40 -4.19 25.42 -11.76
CA GLN A 40 -3.76 26.78 -11.39
C GLN A 40 -3.45 27.62 -12.64
N ALA A 41 -2.77 27.06 -13.64
CA ALA A 41 -2.50 27.74 -14.90
C ALA A 41 -3.79 28.06 -15.67
N ALA A 42 -4.78 27.16 -15.66
CA ALA A 42 -6.10 27.40 -16.26
C ALA A 42 -6.86 28.52 -15.54
N GLN A 43 -6.81 28.57 -14.20
CA GLN A 43 -7.43 29.64 -13.42
C GLN A 43 -6.80 31.00 -13.74
N LEU A 44 -5.47 31.10 -13.74
CA LEU A 44 -4.77 32.33 -14.11
C LEU A 44 -5.11 32.79 -15.54
N ARG A 45 -5.28 31.84 -16.48
CA ARG A 45 -5.70 32.17 -17.85
C ARG A 45 -7.12 32.71 -17.87
N HIS A 46 -8.05 32.10 -17.12
CA HIS A 46 -9.42 32.57 -17.02
C HIS A 46 -9.51 33.97 -16.42
N GLU A 47 -8.80 34.22 -15.31
CA GLU A 47 -8.71 35.56 -14.68
C GLU A 47 -8.20 36.63 -15.65
N ARG A 48 -7.18 36.31 -16.46
CA ARG A 48 -6.69 37.23 -17.51
C ARG A 48 -7.75 37.51 -18.57
N CYS A 49 -8.44 36.49 -19.07
CA CYS A 49 -9.49 36.69 -20.06
C CYS A 49 -10.64 37.54 -19.52
N VAL A 50 -11.02 37.37 -18.25
CA VAL A 50 -12.03 38.20 -17.59
C VAL A 50 -11.56 39.64 -17.48
N ALA A 51 -10.32 39.86 -17.03
CA ALA A 51 -9.74 41.21 -16.95
C ALA A 51 -9.67 41.90 -18.32
N ASP A 52 -9.35 41.16 -19.39
CA ASP A 52 -9.34 41.68 -20.76
C ASP A 52 -10.76 42.06 -21.23
N GLU A 53 -11.79 41.26 -20.92
CA GLU A 53 -13.19 41.59 -21.21
C GLU A 53 -13.66 42.84 -20.45
N GLU A 54 -13.34 42.93 -19.15
CA GLU A 54 -13.67 44.07 -18.30
C GLU A 54 -12.99 45.35 -18.80
N ALA A 55 -11.70 45.27 -19.17
CA ALA A 55 -10.97 46.38 -19.75
C ALA A 55 -11.57 46.84 -21.09
N CYS A 56 -11.97 45.91 -21.95
CA CYS A 56 -12.64 46.24 -23.22
C CYS A 56 -14.01 46.90 -22.97
N THR A 57 -14.77 46.41 -21.98
CA THR A 57 -16.05 46.99 -21.59
C THR A 57 -15.88 48.42 -21.09
N ALA A 58 -14.91 48.66 -20.21
CA ALA A 58 -14.58 50.00 -19.71
C ALA A 58 -14.14 50.95 -20.84
N GLN A 59 -13.40 50.46 -21.84
CA GLN A 59 -13.02 51.25 -23.02
C GLN A 59 -14.25 51.66 -23.85
N ILE A 60 -15.21 50.75 -24.06
CA ILE A 60 -16.46 51.04 -24.77
C ILE A 60 -17.27 52.12 -24.02
N GLU A 61 -17.40 51.98 -22.70
CA GLU A 61 -18.10 52.96 -21.85
C GLU A 61 -17.43 54.34 -21.86
N ALA A 62 -16.09 54.37 -21.79
CA ALA A 62 -15.34 55.62 -21.89
C ALA A 62 -15.53 56.30 -23.25
N LEU A 63 -15.54 55.52 -24.35
CA LEU A 63 -15.76 56.04 -25.70
C LEU A 63 -17.14 56.69 -25.85
N ALA A 64 -18.18 56.14 -25.21
CA ALA A 64 -19.53 56.69 -25.25
C ALA A 64 -19.63 58.11 -24.64
N THR A 65 -18.67 58.50 -23.79
CA THR A 65 -18.61 59.83 -23.16
C THR A 65 -17.55 60.76 -23.77
N SER A 66 -16.83 60.28 -24.78
CA SER A 66 -15.73 61.01 -25.44
C SER A 66 -16.23 62.10 -26.40
N ALA A 67 -15.57 63.26 -26.38
CA ALA A 67 -15.81 64.34 -27.34
C ALA A 67 -15.37 63.98 -28.78
N SER A 68 -14.54 62.95 -28.96
CA SER A 68 -14.03 62.48 -30.25
C SER A 68 -14.65 61.15 -30.68
N PHE A 69 -15.89 60.89 -30.28
CA PHE A 69 -16.58 59.64 -30.55
C PHE A 69 -16.74 59.38 -32.06
N VAL A 70 -16.32 58.19 -32.50
CA VAL A 70 -16.58 57.67 -33.84
C VAL A 70 -17.45 56.41 -33.72
N PRO A 71 -18.65 56.37 -34.33
CA PRO A 71 -19.55 55.21 -34.23
C PRO A 71 -18.92 53.89 -34.68
N GLN A 72 -18.02 53.93 -35.67
CA GLN A 72 -17.32 52.76 -36.20
C GLN A 72 -16.41 52.09 -35.15
N ASP A 73 -15.82 52.86 -34.24
CA ASP A 73 -14.95 52.34 -33.19
C ASP A 73 -15.77 51.57 -32.14
N ALA A 74 -16.96 52.04 -31.81
CA ALA A 74 -17.88 51.35 -30.92
C ALA A 74 -18.36 50.00 -31.49
N VAL A 75 -18.64 49.95 -32.79
CA VAL A 75 -19.00 48.69 -33.48
C VAL A 75 -17.82 47.72 -33.47
N THR A 76 -16.62 48.21 -33.77
CA THR A 76 -15.40 47.38 -33.79
C THR A 76 -15.09 46.80 -32.41
N LEU A 77 -15.13 47.62 -31.36
CA LEU A 77 -14.94 47.16 -29.99
C LEU A 77 -16.05 46.21 -29.53
N GLY A 78 -17.28 46.37 -30.04
CA GLY A 78 -18.36 45.40 -29.84
C GLY A 78 -17.98 43.99 -30.30
N TYR A 79 -17.44 43.86 -31.52
CA TYR A 79 -16.95 42.57 -32.03
C TYR A 79 -15.76 42.04 -31.23
N VAL A 80 -14.84 42.92 -30.81
CA VAL A 80 -13.69 42.53 -29.96
C VAL A 80 -14.19 41.96 -28.62
N ARG A 81 -15.13 42.64 -27.96
CA ARG A 81 -15.72 42.19 -26.70
C ARG A 81 -16.43 40.86 -26.86
N ASP A 82 -17.18 40.66 -27.94
CA ASP A 82 -17.88 39.39 -28.18
C ASP A 82 -16.87 38.24 -28.38
N GLY A 83 -15.74 38.49 -29.06
CA GLY A 83 -14.63 37.53 -29.13
C GLY A 83 -13.96 37.25 -27.77
N LEU A 84 -13.79 38.28 -26.92
CA LEU A 84 -13.27 38.12 -25.56
C LEU A 84 -14.21 37.29 -24.68
N ARG A 85 -15.53 37.48 -24.79
CA ARG A 85 -16.54 36.67 -24.09
C ARG A 85 -16.46 35.20 -24.45
N ASP A 86 -16.24 34.90 -25.73
CA ASP A 86 -16.02 33.52 -26.16
C ASP A 86 -14.75 32.92 -25.56
N LEU A 87 -13.66 33.69 -25.47
CA LEU A 87 -12.43 33.26 -24.81
C LEU A 87 -12.60 33.05 -23.31
N VAL A 88 -13.34 33.92 -22.62
CA VAL A 88 -13.69 33.77 -21.19
C VAL A 88 -14.43 32.46 -20.97
N ARG A 89 -15.47 32.19 -21.78
CA ARG A 89 -16.25 30.94 -21.71
C ARG A 89 -15.37 29.70 -21.93
N GLN A 90 -14.52 29.72 -22.96
CA GLN A 90 -13.59 28.61 -23.22
C GLN A 90 -12.59 28.40 -22.08
N ALA A 91 -12.09 29.49 -21.49
CA ALA A 91 -11.19 29.42 -20.34
C ALA A 91 -11.89 28.87 -19.10
N GLU A 92 -13.15 29.24 -18.87
CA GLU A 92 -13.97 28.71 -17.77
C GLU A 92 -14.22 27.20 -17.93
N GLU A 93 -14.57 26.74 -19.14
CA GLU A 93 -14.68 25.31 -19.45
C GLU A 93 -13.35 24.57 -19.24
N GLY A 94 -12.24 25.21 -19.60
CA GLY A 94 -10.88 24.73 -19.33
C GLY A 94 -10.61 24.55 -17.83
N VAL A 95 -11.00 25.51 -16.99
CA VAL A 95 -10.88 25.42 -15.52
C VAL A 95 -11.69 24.24 -14.98
N ARG A 96 -12.96 24.10 -15.39
CA ARG A 96 -13.82 22.98 -14.95
C ARG A 96 -13.24 21.61 -15.35
N THR A 97 -12.69 21.52 -16.56
CA THR A 97 -12.04 20.31 -17.06
C THR A 97 -10.79 19.98 -16.24
N ALA A 98 -9.93 20.97 -16.00
CA ALA A 98 -8.73 20.79 -15.19
C ALA A 98 -9.05 20.41 -13.73
N ALA A 99 -10.10 21.00 -13.13
CA ALA A 99 -10.58 20.63 -11.81
C ALA A 99 -11.03 19.16 -11.75
N THR A 100 -11.72 18.69 -12.79
CA THR A 100 -12.11 17.28 -12.91
C THR A 100 -10.89 16.36 -13.00
N GLN A 101 -9.84 16.77 -13.74
CA GLN A 101 -8.59 16.01 -13.84
C GLN A 101 -7.86 15.93 -12.49
N VAL A 102 -7.85 17.01 -11.70
CA VAL A 102 -7.32 17.01 -10.33
C VAL A 102 -8.05 15.98 -9.47
N ALA A 103 -9.38 16.01 -9.46
CA ALA A 103 -10.18 15.06 -8.68
C ALA A 103 -9.93 13.60 -9.09
N GLN A 104 -9.77 13.33 -10.40
CA GLN A 104 -9.41 12.00 -10.90
C GLN A 104 -8.01 11.58 -10.46
N ALA A 105 -7.02 12.46 -10.52
CA ALA A 105 -5.66 12.18 -10.10
C ALA A 105 -5.58 11.92 -8.58
N GLU A 106 -6.32 12.69 -7.78
CA GLU A 106 -6.46 12.45 -6.34
C GLU A 106 -7.06 11.07 -6.04
N ALA A 107 -8.12 10.68 -6.75
CA ALA A 107 -8.73 9.36 -6.61
C ALA A 107 -7.74 8.23 -6.93
N ARG A 108 -6.89 8.39 -7.96
CA ARG A 108 -5.84 7.42 -8.31
C ARG A 108 -4.77 7.33 -7.22
N VAL A 109 -4.32 8.45 -6.65
CA VAL A 109 -3.39 8.46 -5.52
C VAL A 109 -3.98 7.70 -4.33
N GLN A 110 -5.24 7.93 -4.00
CA GLN A 110 -5.90 7.21 -2.90
C GLN A 110 -6.01 5.71 -3.18
N ALA A 111 -6.39 5.32 -4.41
CA ALA A 111 -6.45 3.92 -4.80
C ALA A 111 -5.07 3.24 -4.71
N ALA A 112 -4.00 3.90 -5.14
CA ALA A 112 -2.64 3.40 -5.03
C ALA A 112 -2.20 3.23 -3.56
N LYS A 113 -2.49 4.21 -2.70
CA LYS A 113 -2.21 4.12 -1.25
C LYS A 113 -2.96 2.97 -0.59
N GLN A 114 -4.24 2.79 -0.91
CA GLN A 114 -5.03 1.65 -0.40
C GLN A 114 -4.52 0.31 -0.91
N ALA A 115 -4.00 0.24 -2.15
CA ALA A 115 -3.37 -0.97 -2.66
C ALA A 115 -2.08 -1.32 -1.91
N LEU A 116 -1.25 -0.31 -1.61
CA LEU A 116 -0.04 -0.48 -0.79
C LEU A 116 -0.39 -0.95 0.63
N GLN A 117 -1.31 -0.26 1.30
CA GLN A 117 -1.73 -0.62 2.66
C GLN A 117 -2.28 -2.05 2.75
N ARG A 118 -3.10 -2.48 1.78
CA ARG A 118 -3.60 -3.86 1.71
C ARG A 118 -2.46 -4.87 1.52
N ALA A 119 -1.43 -4.53 0.75
CA ALA A 119 -0.27 -5.40 0.55
C ALA A 119 0.56 -5.52 1.84
N GLU A 120 0.75 -4.43 2.57
CA GLU A 120 1.43 -4.42 3.88
C GLU A 120 0.68 -5.27 4.91
N GLN A 121 -0.64 -5.09 5.03
CA GLN A 121 -1.49 -5.90 5.92
C GLN A 121 -1.41 -7.40 5.60
N GLN A 122 -1.39 -7.77 4.31
CA GLN A 122 -1.21 -9.17 3.90
C GLN A 122 0.15 -9.73 4.34
N ILE A 123 1.21 -8.92 4.27
CA ILE A 123 2.54 -9.33 4.73
C ILE A 123 2.53 -9.53 6.25
N GLU A 124 1.96 -8.60 7.00
CA GLU A 124 1.85 -8.70 8.46
C GLU A 124 1.10 -9.96 8.89
N GLN A 125 -0.04 -10.27 8.26
CA GLN A 125 -0.80 -11.49 8.52
C GLN A 125 0.01 -12.77 8.21
N LEU A 126 0.79 -12.77 7.13
CA LEU A 126 1.66 -13.90 6.78
C LEU A 126 2.83 -14.05 7.75
N GLU A 127 3.38 -12.95 8.25
CA GLU A 127 4.41 -12.96 9.28
C GLU A 127 3.88 -13.51 10.60
N GLU A 128 2.68 -13.09 11.01
CA GLU A 128 2.02 -13.60 12.20
C GLU A 128 1.74 -15.10 12.08
N ARG A 129 1.20 -15.55 10.94
CA ARG A 129 1.01 -16.99 10.65
C ARG A 129 2.32 -17.77 10.74
N ARG A 130 3.40 -17.23 10.18
CA ARG A 130 4.72 -17.85 10.25
C ARG A 130 5.24 -17.92 11.68
N ARG A 131 5.06 -16.87 12.49
CA ARG A 131 5.44 -16.85 13.91
C ARG A 131 4.69 -17.93 14.68
N LYS A 132 3.37 -18.02 14.51
CA LYS A 132 2.53 -19.04 15.15
C LYS A 132 2.98 -20.46 14.80
N ARG A 133 3.24 -20.75 13.52
CA ARG A 133 3.75 -22.06 13.10
C ARG A 133 5.12 -22.41 13.67
N LEU A 134 6.00 -21.43 13.91
CA LEU A 134 7.28 -21.70 14.56
C LEU A 134 7.09 -22.12 16.01
N VAL A 135 6.25 -21.40 16.76
CA VAL A 135 5.93 -21.73 18.15
C VAL A 135 5.31 -23.12 18.26
N GLU A 136 4.37 -23.46 17.38
CA GLU A 136 3.74 -24.79 17.36
C GLU A 136 4.75 -25.90 17.07
N ILE A 137 5.70 -25.70 16.15
CA ILE A 137 6.75 -26.67 15.86
C ILE A 137 7.70 -26.85 17.04
N ASP A 138 8.04 -25.75 17.72
CA ASP A 138 8.89 -25.81 18.92
C ASP A 138 8.17 -26.58 20.04
N GLN A 139 6.87 -26.35 20.23
CA GLN A 139 6.03 -27.10 21.19
C GLN A 139 5.92 -28.59 20.83
N GLU A 140 5.64 -28.92 19.57
CA GLU A 140 5.59 -30.31 19.10
C GLU A 140 6.93 -31.04 19.32
N ALA A 141 8.06 -30.32 19.17
CA ALA A 141 9.39 -30.87 19.42
C ALA A 141 9.67 -31.08 20.91
N GLU A 142 9.25 -30.16 21.78
CA GLU A 142 9.31 -30.32 23.24
C GLU A 142 8.48 -31.53 23.70
N ASP A 143 7.22 -31.63 23.23
CA ASP A 143 6.33 -32.75 23.55
C ASP A 143 6.94 -34.10 23.12
N THR A 144 7.49 -34.17 21.90
CA THR A 144 8.15 -35.39 21.38
C THR A 144 9.37 -35.76 22.22
N GLN A 145 10.18 -34.76 22.60
CA GLN A 145 11.38 -34.98 23.40
C GLN A 145 11.05 -35.48 24.81
N ASP A 146 9.97 -34.99 25.41
CA ASP A 146 9.49 -35.43 26.72
C ASP A 146 8.98 -36.88 26.64
N GLU A 147 8.17 -37.22 25.63
CA GLU A 147 7.73 -38.61 25.37
C GLU A 147 8.93 -39.56 25.21
N GLU A 148 9.89 -39.22 24.35
CA GLU A 148 11.12 -40.01 24.14
C GLU A 148 11.94 -40.18 25.44
N SER A 149 12.00 -39.13 26.27
CA SER A 149 12.71 -39.13 27.54
C SER A 149 12.06 -40.05 28.56
N GLU A 150 10.73 -40.06 28.63
CA GLU A 150 9.94 -40.95 29.49
C GLU A 150 10.10 -42.41 29.04
N GLU A 151 9.98 -42.70 27.74
CA GLU A 151 10.18 -44.04 27.18
C GLU A 151 11.59 -44.56 27.48
N ALA A 152 12.62 -43.73 27.28
CA ALA A 152 13.99 -44.09 27.59
C ALA A 152 14.20 -44.34 29.10
N ALA A 153 13.56 -43.57 29.97
CA ALA A 153 13.61 -43.78 31.42
C ALA A 153 12.95 -45.10 31.83
N VAL A 154 11.79 -45.43 31.25
CA VAL A 154 11.10 -46.71 31.45
C VAL A 154 11.97 -47.87 30.96
N ALA A 155 12.54 -47.76 29.76
CA ALA A 155 13.41 -48.80 29.20
C ALA A 155 14.64 -49.07 30.09
N ARG A 156 15.30 -48.01 30.60
CA ARG A 156 16.41 -48.13 31.56
C ARG A 156 15.96 -48.84 32.85
N ARG A 157 14.80 -48.48 33.39
CA ARG A 157 14.26 -49.09 34.62
C ARG A 157 13.93 -50.57 34.43
N VAL A 158 13.34 -50.95 33.29
CA VAL A 158 13.05 -52.36 32.95
C VAL A 158 14.35 -53.14 32.78
N ALA A 159 15.34 -52.59 32.07
CA ALA A 159 16.64 -53.23 31.90
C ALA A 159 17.34 -53.46 33.25
N GLN A 160 17.34 -52.45 34.13
CA GLN A 160 17.90 -52.57 35.47
C GLN A 160 17.19 -53.66 36.29
N ARG A 161 15.85 -53.73 36.22
CA ARG A 161 15.07 -54.78 36.91
C ARG A 161 15.39 -56.18 36.37
N ARG A 162 15.52 -56.34 35.05
CA ARG A 162 15.93 -57.63 34.45
C ARG A 162 17.33 -58.03 34.91
N ALA A 163 18.26 -57.08 34.98
CA ALA A 163 19.63 -57.33 35.45
C ALA A 163 19.67 -57.75 36.93
N THR A 164 18.90 -57.08 37.80
CA THR A 164 18.84 -57.47 39.23
C THR A 164 18.17 -58.82 39.42
N GLU A 165 17.09 -59.12 38.71
CA GLU A 165 16.43 -60.44 38.74
C GLU A 165 17.36 -61.55 38.24
N ALA A 166 18.14 -61.30 37.18
CA ALA A 166 19.15 -62.24 36.69
C ALA A 166 20.26 -62.47 37.71
N ALA A 167 20.79 -61.42 38.35
CA ALA A 167 21.81 -61.52 39.39
C ALA A 167 21.32 -62.30 40.62
N VAL A 168 20.07 -62.08 41.05
CA VAL A 168 19.45 -62.84 42.16
C VAL A 168 19.28 -64.32 41.80
N ARG A 169 18.92 -64.64 40.55
CA ARG A 169 18.84 -66.04 40.09
C ARG A 169 20.21 -66.70 40.07
N ALA A 170 21.23 -66.02 39.56
CA ALA A 170 22.61 -66.50 39.55
C ALA A 170 23.12 -66.78 40.97
N ALA A 171 22.94 -65.82 41.91
CA ALA A 171 23.33 -66.00 43.31
C ALA A 171 22.57 -67.13 44.03
N LYS A 172 21.32 -67.40 43.65
CA LYS A 172 20.56 -68.56 44.16
C LYS A 172 21.08 -69.88 43.59
N ALA A 173 21.45 -69.92 42.31
CA ALA A 173 22.04 -71.10 41.68
C ALA A 173 23.41 -71.43 42.31
N GLU A 174 24.28 -70.43 42.49
CA GLU A 174 25.59 -70.60 43.15
C GLU A 174 25.45 -71.12 44.59
N ARG A 175 24.45 -70.63 45.34
CA ARG A 175 24.16 -71.15 46.69
C ARG A 175 23.60 -72.57 46.71
N ALA A 176 22.89 -72.98 45.66
CA ALA A 176 22.40 -74.35 45.53
C ALA A 176 23.54 -75.32 45.18
N GLU A 177 24.54 -74.87 44.41
CA GLU A 177 25.74 -75.65 44.08
C GLU A 177 26.73 -75.74 45.24
N ALA A 178 26.84 -74.72 46.09
CA ALA A 178 27.73 -74.73 47.27
C ALA A 178 27.17 -75.50 48.49
N GLY A 179 25.91 -75.95 48.43
CA GLY A 179 25.22 -76.68 49.50
C GLY A 179 25.02 -78.18 49.23
N ALA A 180 25.57 -78.70 48.13
CA ALA A 180 25.65 -80.12 47.79
C ALA A 180 27.08 -80.64 48.01
#